data_AF-A0A2U1K0B8-F1
#
_entry.id   AF-A0A2U1K0B8-F1
#
_cell.length_a   1.000
_cell.length_b   1.000
_cell.length_c   1.000
_cell.angle_alpha   90.00
_cell.angle_beta   90.00
_cell.angle_gamma   90.00
#
_symmetry.space_group_name_H-M   'P 1'
#
loop_
_entity.id
_entity.type
_entity.pdbx_description
1 polymer ?
#
loop_
_entity_poly.entity_id
_entity_poly.type
_entity_poly.pdbx_seq_one_letter_code
_entity_poly.pdbx_strand_id
1 'polypeptide(L)'
;MMTTNDVAKVFDTVLSIPGMNDVVKIDLKISRKNVLLLNHVIERGLAAKDDDKPSILMTSVPEENLQELKLFGDECLQKAGLIELSEKLKTLSETGK
;
A
#
# COMPACT_ATOMS: atom_id res chain seq x y z
N MET A 1 -18.54 -22.78 3.57
CA MET A 1 -18.15 -21.55 2.86
C MET A 1 -17.81 -20.52 3.92
N MET A 2 -16.56 -20.06 3.99
CA MET A 2 -16.19 -18.97 4.91
C MET A 2 -16.91 -17.71 4.45
N THR A 3 -17.67 -17.09 5.34
CA THR A 3 -18.34 -15.82 5.04
C THR A 3 -17.32 -14.68 5.10
N THR A 4 -17.59 -13.56 4.45
CA THR A 4 -16.76 -12.34 4.52
C THR A 4 -16.52 -11.87 5.97
N ASN A 5 -17.47 -12.15 6.87
CA ASN A 5 -17.35 -11.90 8.30
C ASN A 5 -16.33 -12.80 9.00
N ASP A 6 -16.23 -14.08 8.61
CA ASP A 6 -15.26 -15.00 9.19
C ASP A 6 -13.84 -14.62 8.78
N VAL A 7 -13.66 -14.17 7.54
CA VAL A 7 -12.36 -13.70 7.04
C VAL A 7 -11.93 -12.41 7.73
N ALA A 8 -12.85 -11.47 7.96
CA ALA A 8 -12.57 -10.25 8.73
C ALA A 8 -12.14 -10.57 10.16
N LYS A 9 -12.84 -11.49 10.84
CA LYS A 9 -12.47 -11.95 12.20
C LYS A 9 -11.11 -12.64 12.25
N VAL A 10 -10.76 -13.44 11.23
CA VAL A 10 -9.43 -14.05 11.14
C VAL A 10 -8.36 -12.97 10.97
N PHE A 11 -8.59 -11.96 10.12
CA PHE A 11 -7.66 -10.84 9.98
C PHE A 11 -7.51 -10.04 11.26
N ASP A 12 -8.61 -9.69 11.93
CA ASP A 12 -8.58 -9.03 13.25
C ASP A 12 -7.77 -9.84 14.27
N THR A 13 -7.97 -11.17 14.30
CA THR A 13 -7.26 -12.06 15.21
C THR A 13 -5.77 -12.13 14.88
N VAL A 14 -5.40 -12.16 13.60
CA VAL A 14 -4.00 -12.16 13.13
C VAL A 14 -3.33 -10.82 13.39
N LEU A 15 -4.03 -9.71 13.16
CA LEU A 15 -3.54 -8.35 13.44
C LEU A 15 -3.45 -8.08 14.95
N SER A 16 -4.22 -8.81 15.78
CA SER A 16 -4.15 -8.78 17.25
C SER A 16 -3.04 -9.67 17.83
N ILE A 17 -2.23 -10.33 17.00
CA ILE A 17 -1.09 -11.12 17.48
C ILE A 17 -0.07 -10.15 18.11
N PRO A 18 0.39 -10.40 19.34
CA PRO A 18 1.43 -9.57 19.96
C PRO A 18 2.69 -9.57 19.10
N GLY A 19 3.23 -8.38 18.85
CA GLY A 19 4.38 -8.15 17.95
C GLY A 19 4.01 -7.61 16.56
N MET A 20 2.72 -7.55 16.20
CA MET A 20 2.29 -6.95 14.92
C MET A 20 2.48 -5.42 14.82
N ASN A 21 2.66 -4.75 15.97
CA ASN A 21 3.01 -3.33 16.05
C ASN A 21 4.52 -3.09 16.24
N ASP A 22 5.34 -4.13 16.18
CA ASP A 22 6.78 -3.98 16.37
C ASP A 22 7.39 -3.31 15.14
N VAL A 23 8.20 -2.27 15.38
CA VAL A 23 8.93 -1.58 14.31
C VAL A 23 10.06 -2.49 13.81
N VAL A 24 9.96 -2.91 12.55
CA VAL A 24 10.99 -3.73 11.90
C VAL A 24 11.83 -2.90 10.93
N LYS A 25 13.13 -3.20 10.85
CA LYS A 25 14.02 -2.61 9.85
C LYS A 25 13.98 -3.44 8.57
N ILE A 26 13.58 -2.81 7.46
CA ILE A 26 13.55 -3.43 6.13
C ILE A 26 14.79 -2.98 5.35
N ASP A 27 15.71 -3.91 5.06
CA ASP A 27 16.82 -3.68 4.12
C ASP A 27 16.38 -4.05 2.71
N LEU A 28 16.17 -3.05 1.84
CA LEU A 28 15.59 -3.24 0.51
C LEU A 28 16.61 -2.89 -0.58
N LYS A 29 17.00 -3.89 -1.40
CA LYS A 29 17.83 -3.70 -2.60
C LYS A 29 17.04 -4.07 -3.85
N ILE A 30 16.34 -3.09 -4.41
CA ILE A 30 15.53 -3.27 -5.62
C ILE A 30 15.89 -2.22 -6.69
N SER A 31 15.61 -2.53 -7.95
CA SER A 31 15.87 -1.61 -9.06
C SER A 31 14.92 -0.40 -9.02
N ARG A 32 15.34 0.72 -9.60
CA ARG A 32 14.51 1.94 -9.74
C ARG A 32 13.13 1.65 -10.35
N LYS A 33 13.07 0.75 -11.33
CA LYS A 33 11.82 0.27 -11.93
C LYS A 33 10.91 -0.37 -10.89
N ASN A 34 11.44 -1.24 -10.04
CA ASN A 34 10.64 -1.92 -9.03
C ASN A 34 10.18 -0.97 -7.92
N VAL A 35 10.99 0.03 -7.56
CA VAL A 35 10.57 1.09 -6.62
C VAL A 35 9.37 1.85 -7.16
N LEU A 36 9.43 2.26 -8.44
CA LEU A 36 8.34 2.98 -9.10
C LEU A 36 7.07 2.13 -9.18
N LEU A 37 7.21 0.84 -9.55
CA LEU A 37 6.09 -0.10 -9.58
C LEU A 37 5.50 -0.33 -8.19
N LEU A 38 6.35 -0.46 -7.15
CA LEU A 38 5.90 -0.66 -5.78
C LEU A 38 5.05 0.52 -5.31
N ASN A 39 5.51 1.76 -5.53
CA ASN A 39 4.74 2.94 -5.17
C ASN A 39 3.38 2.96 -5.89
N HIS A 40 3.36 2.67 -7.19
CA HIS A 40 2.13 2.65 -7.96
C HIS A 40 1.14 1.56 -7.50
N VAL A 41 1.64 0.39 -7.12
CA VAL A 41 0.82 -0.71 -6.57
C VAL A 41 0.25 -0.33 -5.21
N ILE A 42 1.04 0.31 -4.34
CA ILE A 42 0.57 0.81 -3.04
C ILE A 42 -0.54 1.85 -3.26
N GLU A 43 -0.30 2.87 -4.10
CA GLU A 43 -1.30 3.90 -4.39
C GLU A 43 -2.59 3.32 -4.99
N ARG A 44 -2.47 2.40 -5.94
CA ARG A 44 -3.62 1.72 -6.53
C ARG A 44 -4.37 0.87 -5.51
N GLY A 45 -3.65 0.16 -4.63
CA GLY A 45 -4.24 -0.65 -3.57
C GLY A 45 -4.98 0.18 -2.54
N LEU A 46 -4.48 1.39 -2.25
CA LEU A 46 -5.13 2.36 -1.35
C LEU A 46 -6.30 3.10 -2.01
N ALA A 47 -6.23 3.34 -3.33
CA ALA A 47 -7.26 4.06 -4.08
C ALA A 47 -8.43 3.17 -4.57
N ALA A 48 -8.38 1.85 -4.36
CA ALA A 48 -9.43 0.91 -4.73
C ALA A 48 -10.68 1.13 -3.85
N LYS A 49 -11.52 2.09 -4.23
CA LYS A 49 -12.78 2.41 -3.54
C LYS A 49 -14.06 2.02 -4.29
N ASP A 50 -14.06 1.70 -5.59
CA ASP A 50 -15.34 1.70 -6.31
C ASP A 50 -15.67 0.59 -7.33
N ASP A 51 -14.84 -0.42 -7.63
CA ASP A 51 -15.27 -1.45 -8.61
C ASP A 51 -14.79 -2.89 -8.38
N ASP A 52 -13.68 -3.07 -7.64
CA ASP A 52 -13.28 -4.38 -7.13
C ASP A 52 -13.37 -4.34 -5.61
N LYS A 53 -14.18 -5.22 -5.03
CA LYS A 53 -14.42 -5.33 -3.58
C LYS A 53 -13.11 -5.07 -2.83
N PRO A 54 -13.01 -4.01 -2.00
CA PRO A 54 -11.79 -3.75 -1.26
C PRO A 54 -11.44 -5.01 -0.49
N SER A 55 -10.19 -5.48 -0.63
CA SER A 55 -9.72 -6.67 0.06
C SER A 55 -10.05 -6.51 1.55
N ILE A 56 -10.62 -7.54 2.17
CA ILE A 56 -11.12 -7.49 3.56
C ILE A 56 -10.03 -6.98 4.53
N LEU A 57 -8.76 -7.20 4.18
CA LEU A 57 -7.59 -6.66 4.85
C LEU A 57 -7.56 -5.11 4.82
N MET A 58 -7.77 -4.48 3.66
CA MET A 58 -7.76 -3.02 3.52
C MET A 58 -8.92 -2.34 4.25
N THR A 59 -10.03 -3.05 4.47
CA THR A 59 -11.17 -2.54 5.26
C THR A 59 -11.04 -2.76 6.76
N SER A 60 -10.15 -3.66 7.20
CA SER A 60 -9.90 -3.96 8.62
C SER A 60 -8.68 -3.23 9.18
N VAL A 61 -7.80 -2.72 8.31
CA VAL A 61 -6.61 -1.96 8.71
C VAL A 61 -6.98 -0.50 9.02
N PRO A 62 -6.49 0.07 10.14
CA PRO A 62 -6.67 1.49 10.46
C PRO A 62 -6.15 2.43 9.37
N GLU A 63 -6.81 3.57 9.18
CA GLU A 63 -6.43 4.56 8.17
C GLU A 63 -5.02 5.14 8.41
N GLU A 64 -4.58 5.22 9.67
CA GLU A 64 -3.22 5.58 10.07
C GLU A 64 -2.16 4.65 9.44
N ASN A 65 -2.37 3.33 9.50
CA ASN A 65 -1.45 2.34 8.94
C ASN A 65 -1.42 2.42 7.40
N LEU A 66 -2.56 2.75 6.78
CA LEU A 66 -2.65 2.98 5.35
C LEU A 66 -1.87 4.24 4.93
N GLN A 67 -1.94 5.29 5.76
CA GLN A 67 -1.17 6.52 5.56
C GLN A 67 0.34 6.30 5.73
N GLU A 68 0.75 5.51 6.73
CA GLU A 68 2.15 5.11 6.90
C GLU A 68 2.68 4.32 5.69
N LEU A 69 1.87 3.40 5.14
CA LEU A 69 2.25 2.64 3.96
C LEU A 69 2.40 3.54 2.71
N LYS A 70 1.56 4.56 2.59
CA LYS A 70 1.69 5.59 1.55
C LYS A 70 2.99 6.37 1.71
N LEU A 71 3.27 6.86 2.92
CA LEU A 71 4.51 7.57 3.23
C LEU A 71 5.75 6.71 2.95
N PHE A 72 5.69 5.40 3.23
CA PHE A 72 6.76 4.47 2.89
C PHE A 72 7.02 4.39 1.37
N GLY A 73 5.96 4.37 0.56
CA GLY A 73 6.06 4.44 -0.90
C GLY A 73 6.76 5.71 -1.37
N ASP A 74 6.35 6.86 -0.83
CA ASP A 74 6.95 8.17 -1.13
C ASP A 74 8.43 8.23 -0.71
N GLU A 75 8.77 7.71 0.48
CA GLU A 75 10.16 7.60 0.93
C GLU A 75 11.01 6.72 0.01
N CYS A 76 10.46 5.61 -0.49
CA CYS A 76 11.16 4.74 -1.43
C CYS A 76 11.46 5.48 -2.74
N LEU A 77 10.49 6.24 -3.26
CA LEU A 77 10.69 7.10 -4.43
C LEU A 77 11.74 8.18 -4.17
N GLN A 78 11.72 8.80 -2.99
CA GLN A 78 12.70 9.80 -2.58
C GLN A 78 14.11 9.21 -2.57
N LYS A 79 14.31 8.07 -1.90
CA LYS A 79 15.59 7.36 -1.82
C LYS A 79 16.09 6.91 -3.19
N ALA A 80 15.18 6.59 -4.11
CA ALA A 80 15.51 6.20 -5.48
C ALA A 80 15.74 7.39 -6.43
N GLY A 81 15.42 8.63 -6.01
CA GLY A 81 15.48 9.83 -6.85
C GLY A 81 14.44 9.82 -7.97
N LEU A 82 13.28 9.21 -7.74
CA LEU A 82 12.23 9.00 -8.74
C LEU A 82 10.96 9.83 -8.51
N ILE A 83 10.96 10.72 -7.51
CA ILE A 83 9.79 11.57 -7.19
C ILE A 83 9.32 12.33 -8.44
N GLU A 84 10.21 13.09 -9.08
CA GLU A 84 9.85 13.89 -10.27
C GLU A 84 9.30 13.04 -11.42
N LEU A 85 9.84 11.82 -11.60
CA LEU A 85 9.39 10.90 -12.64
C LEU A 85 7.99 10.36 -12.32
N SER A 86 7.76 10.00 -11.05
CA SER A 86 6.46 9.56 -10.54
C SER A 86 5.40 10.64 -10.72
N GLU A 87 5.70 11.89 -10.35
CA GLU A 87 4.80 13.03 -10.53
C GLU A 87 4.47 13.27 -12.00
N LYS A 88 5.48 13.30 -12.87
CA LYS A 88 5.26 13.44 -14.32
C LYS A 88 4.40 12.30 -14.89
N LEU A 89 4.60 11.07 -14.43
CA LEU A 89 3.80 9.91 -14.82
C LEU A 89 2.33 10.04 -14.37
N LYS A 90 2.08 10.54 -13.16
CA LYS A 90 0.72 10.83 -12.68
C LYS A 90 0.04 11.86 -13.56
N THR A 91 0.70 12.99 -13.83
CA THR A 91 0.17 14.04 -14.72
C THR A 91 -0.11 13.52 -16.13
N LEU A 92 0.78 12.66 -16.68
CA LEU A 92 0.53 12.02 -17.98
C LEU A 92 -0.68 11.08 -17.95
N SER A 93 -0.83 10.31 -16.87
CA SER A 93 -1.93 9.36 -16.71
C SER A 93 -3.28 10.07 -16.55
N GLU A 94 -3.29 11.24 -15.93
CA GLU A 94 -4.46 12.11 -15.79
C GLU A 94 -4.82 12.83 -17.10
N THR A 95 -3.82 13.21 -17.89
CA THR A 95 -4.01 13.86 -19.21
C THR A 95 -4.45 12.87 -20.30
N GLY A 96 -4.28 11.56 -20.06
CA GLY A 96 -4.65 10.48 -20.97
C GLY A 96 -6.06 9.88 -20.76
N LYS A 97 -6.83 10.39 -19.80
CA LYS A 97 -8.27 10.11 -19.65
C LYS A 97 -9.11 11.17 -20.34
#